data_AF-A0A3P7NT53-F1
#
_entry.id   AF-A0A3P7NT53-F1
#
_cell.length_a   1.000
_cell.length_b   1.000
_cell.length_c   1.000
_cell.angle_alpha   90.00
_cell.angle_beta   90.00
_cell.angle_gamma   90.00
#
_symmetry.space_group_name_H-M   'P 1'
#
loop_
_entity.id
_entity.type
_entity.pdbx_description
1 polymer ?
#
loop_
_entity_poly.entity_id
_entity_poly.type
_entity_poly.pdbx_seq_one_letter_code
_entity_poly.pdbx_strand_id
1 'polypeptide(L)'
;MMRISLYLLCLVHITLSVDIQRGPENPYAETSKCELIRIPACQGLPYNHTILPNTFGHTSQEEAGQDVTQYNSLWPANMQCDLFPEDGLCISEDKPETKPVTESALECPVEMKVPTSFEFRIRLSNNLIIPNCGMPCKRHLFNDPSWTKFSRLWIGLWSGLCAASTLFTVLTFLIDMNRFQYPERPIIFLSFCYLVVAVTYITGLSFGDKPLIILIHFSPRELHAFFEMMLV
;
A
#
# COMPACT_ATOMS: atom_id res chain seq x y z
N MET A 1 -19.38 37.77 18.07
CA MET A 1 -18.52 37.90 16.86
C MET A 1 -17.21 37.15 16.97
N MET A 2 -16.41 37.33 18.03
CA MET A 2 -15.10 36.69 18.18
C MET A 2 -15.14 35.14 18.15
N ARG A 3 -16.18 34.53 18.75
CA ARG A 3 -16.39 33.07 18.71
C ARG A 3 -16.70 32.53 17.31
N ILE A 4 -17.47 33.26 16.49
CA ILE A 4 -17.79 32.92 15.08
C ILE A 4 -16.54 32.99 14.19
N SER A 5 -15.67 33.97 14.46
CA SER A 5 -14.38 34.05 13.76
C SER A 5 -13.46 32.88 14.10
N LEU A 6 -13.45 32.41 15.35
CA LEU A 6 -12.72 31.19 15.75
C LEU A 6 -13.30 29.92 15.09
N TYR A 7 -14.61 29.83 14.91
CA TYR A 7 -15.26 28.72 14.20
C TYR A 7 -14.85 28.61 12.74
N LEU A 8 -14.88 29.74 12.03
CA LEU A 8 -14.43 29.79 10.64
C LEU A 8 -12.93 29.48 10.55
N LEU A 9 -12.13 29.97 11.49
CA LEU A 9 -10.69 29.68 11.53
C LEU A 9 -10.40 28.21 11.84
N CYS A 10 -11.10 27.56 12.79
CA CYS A 10 -10.94 26.13 13.08
C CYS A 10 -11.43 25.24 11.95
N LEU A 11 -12.60 25.53 11.36
CA LEU A 11 -13.07 24.81 10.17
C LEU A 11 -12.08 24.96 9.01
N VAL A 12 -11.57 26.17 8.80
CA VAL A 12 -10.54 26.45 7.80
C VAL A 12 -9.24 25.71 8.12
N HIS A 13 -8.78 25.66 9.37
CA HIS A 13 -7.56 24.94 9.78
C HIS A 13 -7.70 23.42 9.62
N ILE A 14 -8.86 22.86 10.00
CA ILE A 14 -9.18 21.44 9.81
C ILE A 14 -9.23 21.10 8.31
N THR A 15 -9.82 21.97 7.48
CA THR A 15 -9.82 21.78 6.01
C THR A 15 -8.47 22.00 5.35
N LEU A 16 -7.61 22.87 5.91
CA LEU A 16 -6.25 23.14 5.43
C LEU A 16 -5.24 22.07 5.86
N SER A 17 -5.59 21.21 6.82
CA SER A 17 -4.75 20.10 7.28
C SER A 17 -4.94 18.82 6.44
N VAL A 18 -5.85 18.85 5.47
CA VAL A 18 -6.16 17.73 4.57
C VAL A 18 -5.63 18.05 3.18
N ASP A 19 -4.47 17.50 2.86
CA ASP A 19 -3.93 17.54 1.49
C ASP A 19 -4.42 16.32 0.71
N ILE A 20 -5.22 16.58 -0.33
CA ILE A 20 -5.69 15.56 -1.26
C ILE A 20 -4.74 15.54 -2.46
N GLN A 21 -3.82 14.57 -2.46
CA GLN A 21 -2.93 14.35 -3.59
C GLN A 21 -3.47 13.24 -4.49
N ARG A 22 -3.35 13.44 -5.80
CA ARG A 22 -3.61 12.37 -6.77
C ARG A 22 -2.52 11.31 -6.58
N GLY A 23 -2.92 10.08 -6.26
CA GLY A 23 -1.97 8.97 -6.15
C GLY A 23 -1.36 8.66 -7.51
N PRO A 24 -0.18 8.02 -7.55
CA PRO A 24 0.43 7.60 -8.80
C PRO A 24 -0.54 6.71 -9.58
N GLU A 25 -0.76 7.02 -10.86
CA GLU A 25 -1.68 6.27 -11.74
C GLU A 25 -1.20 4.82 -11.95
N ASN A 26 0.10 4.58 -11.77
CA ASN A 26 0.71 3.26 -11.68
C ASN A 26 1.78 3.25 -10.56
N PRO A 27 1.52 2.60 -9.40
CA PRO A 27 2.49 2.50 -8.30
C PRO A 27 3.71 1.61 -8.63
N TYR A 28 3.69 0.91 -9.78
CA TYR A 28 4.78 0.11 -10.32
C TYR A 28 5.42 0.75 -11.57
N ALA A 29 5.13 2.02 -11.86
CA ALA A 29 5.70 2.72 -13.02
C ALA A 29 7.19 3.06 -12.89
N GLU A 30 7.79 2.88 -11.70
CA GLU A 30 9.25 2.80 -11.62
C GLU A 30 9.70 1.54 -12.33
N THR A 31 10.06 1.73 -13.59
CA THR A 31 10.60 0.70 -14.46
C THR A 31 11.91 0.26 -13.83
N SER A 32 11.86 -0.91 -13.22
CA SER A 32 12.98 -1.50 -12.53
C SER A 32 14.12 -1.69 -13.53
N LYS A 33 15.28 -1.07 -13.26
CA LYS A 33 16.39 -1.08 -14.22
C LYS A 33 17.08 -2.43 -14.16
N CYS A 34 17.13 -3.12 -15.30
CA CYS A 34 17.95 -4.32 -15.46
C CYS A 34 19.39 -3.92 -15.72
N GLU A 35 20.30 -4.27 -14.82
CA GLU A 35 21.75 -4.07 -15.00
C GLU A 35 22.52 -5.39 -14.84
N LEU A 36 23.70 -5.49 -15.46
CA LEU A 36 24.54 -6.69 -15.33
C LEU A 36 25.09 -6.82 -13.91
N ILE A 37 25.14 -8.04 -13.39
CA ILE A 37 25.69 -8.34 -12.06
C ILE A 37 27.21 -8.11 -12.07
N ARG A 38 27.66 -7.16 -11.26
CA ARG A 38 29.06 -6.75 -11.05
C ARG A 38 29.62 -7.22 -9.71
N ILE A 39 28.75 -7.65 -8.77
CA ILE A 39 29.15 -8.12 -7.45
C ILE A 39 29.92 -9.45 -7.60
N PRO A 40 31.17 -9.55 -7.11
CA PRO A 40 32.03 -10.73 -7.32
C PRO A 40 31.48 -11.99 -6.63
N ALA A 41 30.84 -11.84 -5.47
CA ALA A 41 30.21 -12.95 -4.74
C ALA A 41 28.99 -13.54 -5.46
N CYS A 42 28.43 -12.83 -6.43
CA CYS A 42 27.25 -13.26 -7.19
C CYS A 42 27.57 -13.67 -8.64
N GLN A 43 28.87 -13.82 -8.97
CA GLN A 43 29.30 -14.31 -10.27
C GLN A 43 29.11 -15.84 -10.37
N GLY A 44 28.64 -16.34 -11.51
CA GLY A 44 28.42 -17.78 -11.73
C GLY A 44 27.03 -18.29 -11.39
N LEU A 45 26.08 -17.38 -11.10
CA LEU A 45 24.66 -17.72 -11.04
C LEU A 45 24.12 -18.05 -12.44
N PRO A 46 23.00 -18.80 -12.55
CA PRO A 46 22.36 -19.11 -13.84
C PRO A 46 21.79 -17.87 -14.56
N TYR A 47 21.93 -16.67 -13.98
CA TYR A 47 21.49 -15.40 -14.54
C TYR A 47 22.56 -14.32 -14.40
N ASN A 48 22.62 -13.41 -15.39
CA ASN A 48 23.65 -12.38 -15.48
C ASN A 48 23.15 -10.95 -15.22
N HIS A 49 21.85 -10.77 -14.99
CA HIS A 49 21.22 -9.47 -14.81
C HIS A 49 20.46 -9.40 -13.48
N THR A 50 20.56 -8.27 -12.78
CA THR A 50 19.78 -7.95 -11.60
C THR A 50 18.87 -6.77 -11.85
N ILE A 51 17.82 -6.68 -11.05
CA ILE A 51 16.80 -5.64 -11.12
C ILE A 51 17.01 -4.69 -9.94
N LEU A 52 17.07 -3.38 -10.21
CA LEU A 52 17.12 -2.33 -9.19
C LEU A 52 15.87 -1.44 -9.23
N PRO A 53 15.31 -1.03 -8.08
CA PRO A 53 15.75 -1.40 -6.72
C PRO A 53 15.53 -2.89 -6.44
N ASN A 54 16.47 -3.51 -5.72
CA ASN A 54 16.35 -4.93 -5.38
C ASN A 54 15.29 -5.12 -4.27
N THR A 55 14.96 -6.38 -3.92
CA THR A 55 13.97 -6.69 -2.86
C THR A 55 14.36 -6.20 -1.47
N PHE A 56 15.64 -5.88 -1.26
CA PHE A 56 16.16 -5.30 -0.02
C PHE A 56 16.13 -3.77 -0.04
N GLY A 57 15.64 -3.16 -1.13
CA GLY A 57 15.53 -1.71 -1.29
C GLY A 57 16.80 -1.02 -1.78
N HIS A 58 17.88 -1.76 -2.05
CA HIS A 58 19.11 -1.16 -2.59
C HIS A 58 18.84 -0.63 -3.99
N THR A 59 19.27 0.61 -4.22
CA THR A 59 19.08 1.30 -5.50
C THR A 59 20.29 1.18 -6.41
N SER A 60 21.40 0.61 -5.91
CA SER A 60 22.66 0.39 -6.62
C SER A 60 23.28 -0.96 -6.24
N GLN A 61 24.07 -1.55 -7.15
CA GLN A 61 24.82 -2.77 -6.85
C GLN A 61 26.01 -2.53 -5.92
N GLU A 62 26.53 -1.30 -5.87
CA GLU A 62 27.62 -0.90 -4.98
C GLU A 62 27.18 -0.98 -3.51
N GLU A 63 25.99 -0.47 -3.21
CA GLU A 63 25.33 -0.58 -1.89
C GLU A 63 25.07 -2.04 -1.54
N ALA A 64 24.43 -2.80 -2.44
CA ALA A 64 24.17 -4.22 -2.23
C ALA A 64 25.45 -5.05 -2.04
N GLY A 65 26.52 -4.69 -2.74
CA GLY A 65 27.82 -5.37 -2.65
C GLY A 65 28.52 -5.17 -1.30
N GLN A 66 28.35 -4.00 -0.67
CA GLN A 66 28.89 -3.74 0.67
C GLN A 66 28.23 -4.65 1.72
N ASP A 67 26.90 -4.73 1.68
CA ASP A 67 26.13 -5.60 2.57
C ASP A 67 26.44 -7.07 2.35
N VAL A 68 26.47 -7.52 1.10
CA VAL A 68 26.87 -8.89 0.77
C VAL A 68 28.24 -9.20 1.35
N THR A 69 29.21 -8.29 1.22
CA THR A 69 30.57 -8.48 1.76
C THR A 69 30.58 -8.56 3.28
N GLN A 70 29.79 -7.70 3.95
CA GLN A 70 29.66 -7.70 5.40
C GLN A 70 29.08 -9.01 5.93
N TYR A 71 28.01 -9.50 5.32
CA TYR A 71 27.32 -10.72 5.76
C TYR A 71 27.96 -12.02 5.23
N ASN A 72 28.83 -11.95 4.23
CA ASN A 72 29.53 -13.13 3.69
C ASN A 72 30.33 -13.88 4.76
N SER A 73 30.88 -13.16 5.74
CA SER A 73 31.67 -13.75 6.83
C SER A 73 30.82 -14.39 7.94
N LEU A 74 29.51 -14.15 7.94
CA LEU A 74 28.55 -14.71 8.90
C LEU A 74 27.86 -15.97 8.36
N TRP A 75 28.28 -16.48 7.20
CA TRP A 75 27.69 -17.64 6.58
C TRP A 75 27.79 -18.88 7.50
N PRO A 76 26.65 -19.43 7.97
CA PRO A 76 26.65 -20.53 8.91
C PRO A 76 27.30 -21.79 8.31
N ALA A 77 28.01 -22.56 9.13
CA ALA A 77 28.64 -23.80 8.68
C ALA A 77 27.64 -24.81 8.11
N ASN A 78 26.41 -24.83 8.63
CA ASN A 78 25.32 -25.69 8.15
C ASN A 78 24.67 -25.22 6.82
N MET A 79 25.06 -24.05 6.30
CA MET A 79 24.58 -23.51 5.04
C MET A 79 25.66 -23.56 3.94
N GLN A 80 26.86 -24.09 4.20
CA GLN A 80 27.95 -24.16 3.22
C GLN A 80 27.50 -24.89 1.95
N CYS A 81 27.82 -24.33 0.78
CA CYS A 81 27.41 -24.88 -0.51
C CYS A 81 27.88 -26.33 -0.71
N ASP A 82 29.03 -26.70 -0.14
CA ASP A 82 29.57 -28.07 -0.17
C ASP A 82 28.67 -29.12 0.51
N LEU A 83 27.75 -28.69 1.39
CA LEU A 83 26.77 -29.57 2.05
C LEU A 83 25.54 -29.84 1.20
N PHE A 84 25.31 -29.06 0.13
CA PHE A 84 24.15 -29.18 -0.74
C PHE A 84 24.60 -29.71 -2.11
N PRO A 85 24.50 -31.02 -2.35
CA PRO A 85 24.83 -31.60 -3.64
C PRO A 85 23.91 -31.04 -4.73
N GLU A 86 24.47 -30.75 -5.92
CA GLU A 86 23.72 -30.26 -7.08
C GLU A 86 22.72 -31.30 -7.61
N ASP A 87 22.95 -32.57 -7.29
CA ASP A 87 22.13 -33.71 -7.68
C ASP A 87 20.94 -33.88 -6.71
N GLY A 88 19.73 -33.56 -7.17
CA GLY A 88 18.48 -33.82 -6.43
C GLY A 88 17.80 -32.58 -5.85
N LEU A 89 18.30 -31.37 -6.14
CA LEU A 89 17.52 -30.16 -5.92
C LEU A 89 16.44 -30.02 -6.99
N CYS A 90 15.25 -29.55 -6.61
CA CYS A 90 14.16 -29.25 -7.55
C CYS A 90 14.47 -28.06 -8.50
N ILE A 91 15.69 -27.53 -8.45
CA ILE A 91 16.23 -26.39 -9.23
C ILE A 91 17.47 -26.83 -10.06
N SER A 92 17.79 -28.12 -10.15
CA SER A 92 18.83 -28.61 -11.06
C SER A 92 18.44 -28.34 -12.52
N GLU A 93 19.42 -28.05 -13.37
CA GLU A 93 19.20 -27.94 -14.82
C GLU A 93 18.49 -29.18 -15.36
N ASP A 94 17.50 -28.97 -16.23
CA ASP A 94 16.81 -30.04 -16.94
C ASP A 94 17.82 -30.86 -17.76
N LYS A 95 18.32 -31.94 -17.19
CA LYS A 95 18.87 -33.03 -17.99
C LYS A 95 17.70 -33.53 -18.83
N PRO A 96 17.80 -33.57 -20.18
CA PRO A 96 16.66 -33.89 -21.02
C PRO A 96 16.29 -35.37 -20.86
N GLU A 97 15.46 -35.69 -19.87
CA GLU A 97 14.69 -36.92 -19.85
C GLU A 97 13.50 -36.74 -20.78
N THR A 98 13.59 -37.41 -21.92
CA THR A 98 12.55 -37.49 -22.94
C THR A 98 11.30 -38.15 -22.36
N LYS A 99 10.42 -37.37 -21.75
CA LYS A 99 9.00 -37.71 -21.59
C LYS A 99 8.20 -36.63 -22.31
N PRO A 100 7.40 -36.97 -23.33
CA PRO A 100 6.59 -35.98 -24.03
C PRO A 100 5.46 -35.57 -23.08
N VAL A 101 5.66 -34.48 -22.35
CA VAL A 101 4.58 -33.75 -21.71
C VAL A 101 3.81 -33.09 -22.84
N THR A 102 2.58 -33.53 -23.08
CA THR A 102 1.65 -32.87 -23.98
C THR A 102 1.55 -31.41 -23.58
N GLU A 103 2.24 -30.54 -24.33
CA GLU A 103 2.14 -29.09 -24.29
C GLU A 103 0.72 -28.68 -24.70
N SER A 104 -0.23 -28.80 -23.78
CA SER A 104 -1.35 -27.87 -23.80
C SER A 104 -0.77 -26.52 -23.39
N ALA A 105 -0.54 -25.64 -24.37
CA ALA A 105 -0.17 -24.25 -24.15
C ALA A 105 -1.06 -23.67 -23.04
N LEU A 106 -0.48 -23.41 -21.86
CA LEU A 106 -1.19 -22.73 -20.77
C LEU A 106 -1.39 -21.28 -21.22
N GLU A 107 -2.53 -21.02 -21.84
CA GLU A 107 -2.97 -19.69 -22.22
C GLU A 107 -3.74 -19.05 -21.05
N CYS A 108 -3.56 -17.74 -20.84
CA CYS A 108 -4.23 -17.05 -19.75
C CYS A 108 -5.76 -17.06 -19.97
N PRO A 109 -6.57 -17.51 -18.98
CA PRO A 109 -8.02 -17.38 -19.03
C PRO A 109 -8.45 -15.94 -19.31
N VAL A 110 -9.51 -15.76 -20.09
CA VAL A 110 -9.98 -14.44 -20.55
C VAL A 110 -10.31 -13.51 -19.37
N GLU A 111 -10.76 -14.10 -18.26
CA GLU A 111 -11.17 -13.47 -17.02
C GLU A 111 -9.98 -12.96 -16.18
N MET A 112 -8.78 -13.46 -16.47
CA MET A 112 -7.53 -13.10 -15.79
C MET A 112 -6.59 -12.30 -16.71
N LYS A 113 -7.08 -11.86 -17.87
CA LYS A 113 -6.27 -11.05 -18.79
C LYS A 113 -6.27 -9.59 -18.33
N VAL A 114 -5.07 -9.05 -18.12
CA VAL A 114 -4.84 -7.66 -17.70
C VAL A 114 -4.45 -6.83 -18.92
N PRO A 115 -4.79 -5.53 -19.01
CA PRO A 115 -4.29 -4.66 -20.08
C PRO A 115 -2.76 -4.66 -20.16
N THR A 116 -2.24 -4.58 -21.38
CA THR A 116 -0.80 -4.67 -21.69
C THR A 116 0.04 -3.54 -21.12
N SER A 117 -0.57 -2.50 -20.56
CA SER A 117 0.08 -1.35 -19.94
C SER A 117 0.86 -1.67 -18.66
N PHE A 118 0.55 -2.79 -18.00
CA PHE A 118 1.13 -3.13 -16.70
C PHE A 118 2.30 -4.11 -16.77
N GLU A 119 2.68 -4.58 -17.97
CA GLU A 119 3.77 -5.56 -18.20
C GLU A 119 3.82 -6.72 -17.20
N PHE A 120 2.67 -7.16 -16.69
CA PHE A 120 2.64 -8.17 -15.63
C PHE A 120 3.07 -9.53 -16.19
N ARG A 121 4.08 -10.17 -15.59
CA ARG A 121 4.64 -11.45 -16.08
C ARG A 121 4.56 -12.48 -14.96
N ILE A 122 3.75 -13.51 -15.13
CA ILE A 122 3.77 -14.68 -14.25
C ILE A 122 4.80 -15.67 -14.81
N ARG A 123 5.73 -16.10 -13.95
CA ARG A 123 6.66 -17.19 -14.26
C ARG A 123 6.13 -18.48 -13.65
N LEU A 124 5.94 -19.51 -14.47
CA LEU A 124 5.57 -20.85 -14.02
C LEU A 124 6.80 -21.76 -13.90
N SER A 125 6.66 -22.88 -13.18
CA SER A 125 7.75 -23.82 -12.87
C SER A 125 8.54 -24.35 -14.08
N ASN A 126 7.96 -24.29 -15.29
CA ASN A 126 8.58 -24.80 -16.52
C ASN A 126 9.28 -23.67 -17.33
N ASN A 127 9.73 -22.59 -16.69
CA ASN A 127 10.22 -21.37 -17.36
C ASN A 127 9.24 -20.71 -18.34
N LEU A 128 7.96 -21.09 -18.31
CA LEU A 128 6.91 -20.49 -19.13
C LEU A 128 6.55 -19.13 -18.55
N ILE A 129 6.75 -18.07 -19.34
CA ILE A 129 6.38 -16.69 -18.99
C ILE A 129 5.07 -16.36 -19.70
N ILE A 130 3.99 -16.18 -18.94
CA ILE A 130 2.70 -15.74 -19.49
C ILE A 130 2.61 -14.21 -19.26
N PRO A 131 2.70 -13.40 -20.33
CA PRO A 131 2.55 -11.96 -20.21
C PRO A 131 1.07 -11.59 -20.02
N ASN A 132 0.83 -10.52 -19.27
CA ASN A 132 -0.47 -9.88 -19.08
C ASN A 132 -1.55 -10.77 -18.44
N CYS A 133 -1.15 -11.65 -17.53
CA CYS A 133 -2.06 -12.54 -16.82
C CYS A 133 -2.07 -12.22 -15.32
N GLY A 134 -3.19 -11.79 -14.76
CA GLY A 134 -3.30 -11.38 -13.35
C GLY A 134 -4.74 -11.06 -12.96
N MET A 135 -5.01 -10.86 -11.67
CA MET A 135 -6.36 -10.55 -11.21
C MET A 135 -6.75 -9.13 -11.67
N PRO A 136 -7.86 -8.95 -12.40
CA PRO A 136 -8.27 -7.63 -12.88
C PRO A 136 -8.74 -6.73 -11.74
N CYS A 137 -8.40 -5.44 -11.79
CA CYS A 137 -8.78 -4.45 -10.79
C CYS A 137 -10.31 -4.24 -10.68
N LYS A 138 -11.07 -4.54 -11.74
CA LYS A 138 -12.52 -4.30 -11.79
C LYS A 138 -13.30 -5.61 -11.73
N ARG A 139 -14.08 -5.78 -10.66
CA ARG A 139 -15.22 -6.71 -10.52
C ARG A 139 -14.97 -8.16 -10.96
N HIS A 140 -13.96 -8.82 -10.39
CA HIS A 140 -13.86 -10.27 -10.53
C HIS A 140 -14.86 -11.02 -9.64
N LEU A 141 -15.02 -10.61 -8.37
CA LEU A 141 -15.87 -11.31 -7.38
C LEU A 141 -17.34 -10.85 -7.36
N PHE A 142 -17.63 -9.63 -7.82
CA PHE A 142 -18.98 -9.07 -7.85
C PHE A 142 -19.27 -8.55 -9.25
N ASN A 143 -19.71 -9.44 -10.15
CA ASN A 143 -19.99 -9.12 -11.54
C ASN A 143 -21.17 -8.12 -11.67
N ASP A 144 -22.13 -8.22 -10.75
CA ASP A 144 -23.33 -7.40 -10.75
C ASP A 144 -23.06 -5.93 -10.35
N PRO A 145 -23.39 -4.96 -11.23
CA PRO A 145 -23.16 -3.54 -10.97
C PRO A 145 -24.05 -2.95 -9.87
N SER A 146 -25.15 -3.62 -9.54
CA SER A 146 -26.12 -3.21 -8.51
C SER A 146 -25.52 -3.24 -7.11
N TRP A 147 -24.84 -4.34 -6.73
CA TRP A 147 -24.27 -4.52 -5.40
C TRP A 147 -23.18 -3.49 -5.08
N THR A 148 -22.29 -3.19 -6.03
CA THR A 148 -21.26 -2.16 -5.79
C THR A 148 -21.87 -0.77 -5.59
N LYS A 149 -22.93 -0.43 -6.35
CA LYS A 149 -23.64 0.84 -6.21
C LYS A 149 -24.36 0.89 -4.86
N PHE A 150 -24.98 -0.21 -4.45
CA PHE A 150 -25.61 -0.36 -3.15
C PHE A 150 -24.59 -0.16 -2.02
N SER A 151 -23.46 -0.87 -2.04
CA SER A 151 -22.42 -0.71 -1.02
C SER A 151 -21.87 0.71 -0.93
N ARG A 152 -21.64 1.39 -2.07
CA ARG A 152 -21.18 2.79 -2.08
C ARG A 152 -22.20 3.75 -1.54
N LEU A 153 -23.48 3.61 -1.92
CA LEU A 153 -24.57 4.44 -1.41
C LEU A 153 -24.76 4.20 0.10
N TRP A 154 -24.72 2.94 0.52
CA TRP A 154 -24.86 2.53 1.91
C TRP A 154 -23.76 3.12 2.78
N ILE A 155 -22.49 2.88 2.41
CA ILE A 155 -21.32 3.44 3.11
C ILE A 155 -21.41 4.96 3.14
N GLY A 156 -21.79 5.60 2.04
CA GLY A 156 -21.94 7.06 1.97
C GLY A 156 -23.02 7.64 2.87
N LEU A 157 -24.15 6.96 2.98
CA LEU A 157 -25.24 7.36 3.87
C LEU A 157 -24.80 7.29 5.33
N TRP A 158 -24.22 6.17 5.75
CA TRP A 158 -23.77 5.98 7.12
C TRP A 158 -22.57 6.86 7.48
N SER A 159 -21.64 7.07 6.56
CA SER A 159 -20.52 8.02 6.77
C SER A 159 -21.01 9.45 6.86
N GLY A 160 -22.00 9.85 6.05
CA GLY A 160 -22.58 11.20 6.11
C GLY A 160 -23.30 11.46 7.43
N LEU A 161 -24.10 10.50 7.91
CA LEU A 161 -24.74 10.59 9.22
C LEU A 161 -23.72 10.65 10.38
N CYS A 162 -22.65 9.86 10.28
CA CYS A 162 -21.56 9.86 11.26
C CYS A 162 -20.78 11.19 11.25
N ALA A 163 -20.52 11.77 10.07
CA ALA A 163 -19.86 13.07 9.94
C ALA A 163 -20.72 14.18 10.57
N ALA A 164 -22.04 14.18 10.33
CA ALA A 164 -22.94 15.17 10.89
C ALA A 164 -23.01 15.07 12.43
N SER A 165 -23.10 13.86 12.99
CA SER A 165 -23.18 13.66 14.44
C SER A 165 -21.87 14.02 15.14
N THR A 166 -20.73 13.56 14.62
CA THR A 166 -19.40 13.85 15.20
C THR A 166 -19.02 15.33 15.06
N LEU A 167 -19.35 15.97 13.94
CA LEU A 167 -19.16 17.42 13.77
C LEU A 167 -19.95 18.20 14.82
N PHE A 168 -21.22 17.83 15.05
CA PHE A 168 -22.04 18.46 16.08
C PHE A 168 -21.44 18.27 17.49
N THR A 169 -20.94 17.07 17.82
CA THR A 169 -20.29 16.78 19.11
C THR A 169 -19.02 17.60 19.32
N VAL A 170 -18.12 17.66 18.33
CA VAL A 170 -16.89 18.47 18.41
C VAL A 170 -17.24 19.95 18.50
N LEU A 171 -18.20 20.43 17.71
CA LEU A 171 -18.66 21.82 17.74
C LEU A 171 -19.20 22.21 19.12
N THR A 172 -20.01 21.35 19.73
CA THR A 172 -20.60 21.57 21.07
C THR A 172 -19.53 21.63 22.15
N PHE A 173 -18.49 20.79 22.05
CA PHE A 173 -17.35 20.85 22.97
C PHE A 173 -16.55 22.14 22.83
N LEU A 174 -16.31 22.61 21.59
CA LEU A 174 -15.57 23.85 21.35
C LEU A 174 -16.32 25.11 21.82
N ILE A 175 -17.65 25.05 22.00
CA ILE A 175 -18.44 26.16 22.58
C ILE A 175 -18.12 26.36 24.06
N ASP A 176 -18.04 25.26 24.79
CA ASP A 176 -18.00 25.25 26.24
C ASP A 176 -17.14 24.10 26.77
N MET A 177 -15.84 24.24 26.56
CA MET A 177 -14.83 23.31 27.09
C MET A 177 -14.77 23.31 28.62
N ASN A 178 -15.19 24.42 29.26
CA ASN A 178 -15.16 24.57 30.71
C ASN A 178 -16.28 23.79 31.41
N ARG A 179 -17.33 23.40 30.67
CA ARG A 179 -18.44 22.59 31.18
C ARG A 179 -18.01 21.15 31.46
N PHE A 180 -17.05 20.64 30.68
CA PHE A 180 -16.76 19.21 30.64
C PHE A 180 -15.50 18.88 31.45
N GLN A 181 -15.68 18.44 32.69
CA GLN A 181 -14.56 18.06 33.58
C GLN A 181 -14.30 16.55 33.46
N TYR A 182 -13.09 16.08 33.79
CA TYR A 182 -12.78 14.66 33.82
C TYR A 182 -13.83 13.93 34.69
N PRO A 183 -14.61 12.95 34.20
CA PRO A 183 -14.22 11.84 33.30
C PRO A 183 -14.78 11.86 31.85
N GLU A 184 -15.42 12.94 31.38
CA GLU A 184 -16.13 12.93 30.08
C GLU A 184 -15.29 13.34 28.85
N ARG A 185 -14.06 13.83 29.07
CA ARG A 185 -13.11 14.29 28.03
C ARG A 185 -12.68 13.24 26.97
N PRO A 186 -12.56 11.93 27.27
CA PRO A 186 -12.20 10.92 26.28
C PRO A 186 -13.18 10.77 25.10
N ILE A 187 -14.45 11.13 25.29
CA ILE A 187 -15.50 11.00 24.26
C ILE A 187 -15.24 11.94 23.07
N ILE A 188 -14.59 13.08 23.31
CA ILE A 188 -14.28 14.08 22.27
C ILE A 188 -13.15 13.59 21.36
N PHE A 189 -12.13 12.93 21.91
CA PHE A 189 -11.06 12.33 21.12
C PHE A 189 -11.61 11.24 20.19
N LEU A 190 -12.47 10.37 20.73
CA LEU A 190 -13.14 9.34 19.97
C LEU A 190 -13.97 9.95 18.82
N SER A 191 -14.72 11.02 19.11
CA SER A 191 -15.53 11.73 18.13
C SER A 191 -14.67 12.41 17.05
N PHE A 192 -13.50 12.94 17.39
CA PHE A 192 -12.54 13.50 16.44
C PHE A 192 -11.95 12.43 15.50
N CYS A 193 -11.55 11.28 16.05
CA CYS A 193 -11.07 10.15 15.24
C CYS A 193 -12.15 9.66 14.27
N TYR A 194 -13.41 9.56 14.72
CA TYR A 194 -14.52 9.19 13.84
C TYR A 194 -14.84 10.23 12.78
N LEU A 195 -14.66 11.53 13.08
CA LEU A 195 -14.80 12.61 12.09
C LEU A 195 -13.76 12.46 10.97
N VAL A 196 -12.49 12.20 11.33
CA VAL A 196 -11.41 11.95 10.35
C VAL A 196 -11.76 10.76 9.45
N VAL A 197 -12.17 9.63 10.05
CA VAL A 197 -12.56 8.44 9.29
C VAL A 197 -13.75 8.74 8.36
N ALA A 198 -14.77 9.44 8.85
CA ALA A 198 -15.93 9.79 8.04
C ALA A 198 -15.56 10.68 6.83
N VAL A 199 -14.64 11.65 7.00
CA VAL A 199 -14.13 12.49 5.91
C VAL A 199 -13.42 11.65 4.85
N THR A 200 -12.60 10.67 5.24
CA THR A 200 -11.91 9.80 4.26
C THR A 200 -12.90 9.03 3.38
N TYR A 201 -13.98 8.50 3.96
CA TYR A 201 -15.03 7.81 3.21
C TYR A 201 -15.79 8.74 2.26
N ILE A 202 -16.09 9.98 2.69
CA ILE A 202 -16.76 10.98 1.84
C ILE A 202 -15.87 11.39 0.66
N THR A 203 -14.59 11.66 0.91
CA THR A 203 -13.62 12.00 -0.13
C THR A 203 -13.47 10.85 -1.14
N GLY A 204 -13.44 9.60 -0.68
CA GLY A 204 -13.41 8.43 -1.57
C GLY A 204 -14.65 8.33 -2.48
N LEU A 205 -15.83 8.75 -2.01
CA LEU A 205 -17.05 8.79 -2.83
C LEU A 205 -17.04 9.92 -3.85
N SER A 206 -16.51 11.10 -3.51
CA SER A 206 -16.48 12.25 -4.42
C SER A 206 -15.53 12.07 -5.59
N PHE A 207 -14.37 11.45 -5.38
CA PHE A 207 -13.35 11.30 -6.42
C PHE A 207 -13.41 9.97 -7.20
N GLY A 208 -14.22 9.01 -6.75
CA GLY A 208 -14.45 7.75 -7.46
C GLY A 208 -13.27 6.77 -7.39
N ASP A 209 -13.06 6.00 -8.46
CA ASP A 209 -12.04 4.92 -8.51
C ASP A 209 -10.62 5.42 -8.79
N LYS A 210 -10.35 6.72 -8.61
CA LYS A 210 -9.03 7.29 -8.82
C LYS A 210 -8.14 7.00 -7.61
N PRO A 211 -6.88 6.62 -7.79
CA PRO A 211 -5.95 6.50 -6.67
C PRO A 211 -5.76 7.90 -6.06
N LEU A 212 -6.03 8.02 -4.77
CA LEU A 212 -5.81 9.25 -4.01
C LEU A 212 -5.00 8.93 -2.76
N ILE A 213 -4.10 9.83 -2.44
CA ILE A 213 -3.36 9.84 -1.20
C ILE A 213 -3.95 10.98 -0.37
N ILE A 214 -4.56 10.63 0.77
CA ILE A 214 -5.09 11.60 1.71
C ILE A 214 -4.03 11.77 2.80
N LEU A 215 -3.30 12.88 2.76
CA LEU A 215 -2.33 13.23 3.79
C LEU A 215 -3.02 14.14 4.81
N ILE A 216 -3.07 13.68 6.06
CA ILE A 216 -3.57 14.46 7.18
C ILE A 216 -2.35 14.97 7.94
N HIS A 217 -2.04 16.25 7.76
CA HIS A 217 -0.87 16.86 8.38
C HIS A 217 -1.23 17.39 9.77
N PHE A 218 -0.98 16.59 10.81
CA PHE A 218 -1.08 17.04 12.20
C PHE A 218 0.24 17.65 12.67
N SER A 219 0.27 18.95 12.94
CA SER A 219 1.44 19.59 13.57
C SER A 219 1.64 19.03 14.99
N PRO A 220 2.88 18.70 15.41
CA PRO A 220 3.17 18.25 16.77
C PRO A 220 2.67 19.22 17.85
N ARG A 221 2.59 20.52 17.52
CA ARG A 221 2.12 21.58 18.43
C ARG A 221 0.61 21.57 18.62
N GLU A 222 -0.16 21.20 17.59
CA GLU A 222 -1.61 21.00 17.66
C GLU A 222 -1.94 19.75 18.49
N LEU A 223 -1.19 18.67 18.29
CA LEU A 223 -1.32 17.44 19.07
C LEU A 223 -0.98 17.69 20.55
N HIS A 224 0.07 18.48 20.81
CA HIS A 224 0.47 18.85 22.17
C HIS A 224 -0.55 19.79 22.84
N ALA A 225 -1.10 20.78 22.12
CA ALA A 225 -2.17 21.63 22.63
C ALA A 225 -3.46 20.84 22.92
N PHE A 226 -3.75 19.81 22.12
CA PHE A 226 -4.87 18.90 22.34
C PHE A 226 -4.68 18.00 23.57
N PHE A 227 -3.46 17.49 23.78
CA PHE A 227 -3.09 16.73 24.98
C PHE A 227 -3.05 17.60 26.25
N GLU A 228 -2.55 18.83 26.17
CA GLU A 228 -2.54 19.82 27.25
C GLU A 228 -3.97 20.22 27.67
N MET A 229 -4.87 20.46 26.71
CA MET A 229 -6.31 20.66 27.00
C MET A 229 -7.00 19.43 27.63
N MET A 230 -6.36 18.27 27.65
CA MET A 230 -6.91 17.03 28.24
C MET A 230 -6.37 16.77 29.65
N LEU A 231 -5.15 17.22 29.96
CA LEU A 231 -4.49 17.06 31.26
C LEU A 231 -4.77 18.20 32.25
N VAL A 232 -5.30 19.34 31.79
CA VAL A 232 -5.71 20.50 32.60
C VAL A 232 -7.24 20.60 32.66
#